data_AF-A0A0B1U818-F1
#
_entry.id   AF-A0A0B1U818-F1
#
_cell.length_a   1.000
_cell.length_b   1.000
_cell.length_c   1.000
_cell.angle_alpha   90.00
_cell.angle_beta   90.00
_cell.angle_gamma   90.00
#
_symmetry.space_group_name_H-M   'P 1'
#
loop_
_entity.id
_entity.type
_entity.pdbx_description
1 polymer ?
#
loop_
_entity_poly.entity_id
_entity_poly.type
_entity_poly.pdbx_seq_one_letter_code
_entity_poly.pdbx_strand_id
1 'polypeptide(L)'
;MAGLNRQTAKDLARQWADRLVRAGLCAPETAVVACLDDALVFSRPSSRADLLAGLIDRLGVGCVILAPPAEPHRTILEWLAAREAPAIRPRDCETRTFFHDIPVVAEPTVAAAAEALARRKGAYLPGVGILAHGALSPEQAFVTVSSVAFAGFVKFFADHLAAARAGTLDAVAWAAFETAVAHLPPPPAAVPQLAKGPFGDRETVLAAMIEAGRATVELGLVDSVFGNISYNLDGALAISQTGAALDELAGGIDWVPLDGSSCAGLTASSELAAHSALVRLDRRRAILHGHPRFAVVMSMDCQATDCAQRNACHIACPRERFVGDVPIVPGEVGCGPRGLVHTMPPALAADGGRRGVIVCGHGVFTMGRDDFGPALAALCAIETSCRSRYFQALGQSSL
;
A
#
# COMPACT_ATOMS: atom_id res chain seq x y z
N MET A 1 -14.24 -6.80 -39.36
CA MET A 1 -12.96 -6.95 -38.64
C MET A 1 -12.76 -5.71 -37.82
N ALA A 2 -13.08 -5.78 -36.53
CA ALA A 2 -12.92 -4.66 -35.62
C ALA A 2 -11.43 -4.34 -35.47
N GLY A 3 -11.05 -3.10 -35.78
CA GLY A 3 -9.71 -2.60 -35.47
C GLY A 3 -9.57 -2.56 -33.95
N LEU A 4 -8.93 -3.57 -33.37
CA LEU A 4 -8.37 -3.44 -32.03
C LEU A 4 -7.39 -2.27 -32.09
N ASN A 5 -7.71 -1.23 -31.34
CA ASN A 5 -6.87 -0.06 -31.16
C ASN A 5 -5.53 -0.54 -30.56
N ARG A 6 -4.49 -0.76 -31.38
CA ARG A 6 -3.17 -1.14 -30.87
C ARG A 6 -2.57 0.08 -30.20
N GLN A 7 -2.71 0.16 -28.88
CA GLN A 7 -1.96 1.10 -28.06
C GLN A 7 -0.47 0.90 -28.32
N THR A 8 0.25 1.97 -28.67
CA THR A 8 1.70 1.86 -28.93
C THR A 8 2.45 1.71 -27.60
N ALA A 9 3.64 1.10 -27.60
CA ALA A 9 4.49 1.01 -26.40
C ALA A 9 4.77 2.40 -25.78
N LYS A 10 4.83 3.44 -26.62
CA LYS A 10 4.97 4.84 -26.18
C LYS A 10 3.73 5.36 -25.46
N ASP A 11 2.53 5.01 -25.93
CA ASP A 11 1.28 5.39 -25.27
C ASP A 11 1.14 4.68 -23.93
N LEU A 12 1.55 3.42 -23.85
CA LEU A 12 1.63 2.67 -22.59
C LEU A 12 2.60 3.36 -21.61
N ALA A 13 3.83 3.67 -22.04
CA ALA A 13 4.82 4.34 -21.19
C ALA A 13 4.30 5.69 -20.65
N ARG A 14 3.58 6.46 -21.48
CA ARG A 14 2.94 7.71 -21.06
C ARG A 14 1.81 7.48 -20.06
N GLN A 15 0.93 6.51 -20.31
CA GLN A 15 -0.17 6.17 -19.41
C GLN A 15 0.33 5.86 -18.00
N TRP A 16 1.45 5.14 -17.86
CA TRP A 16 2.04 4.82 -16.56
C TRP A 16 2.76 6.00 -15.92
N ALA A 17 3.40 6.87 -16.71
CA ALA A 17 3.92 8.14 -16.19
C ALA A 17 2.79 9.02 -15.63
N ASP A 18 1.66 9.10 -16.32
CA ASP A 18 0.48 9.85 -15.87
C ASP A 18 -0.18 9.19 -14.65
N ARG A 19 -0.12 7.86 -14.54
CA ARG A 19 -0.63 7.13 -13.37
C ARG A 19 0.16 7.49 -12.11
N LEU A 20 1.49 7.65 -12.20
CA LEU A 20 2.32 8.13 -11.07
C LEU A 20 1.89 9.52 -10.60
N VAL A 21 1.50 10.40 -11.54
CA VAL A 21 1.00 11.74 -11.22
C VAL A 21 -0.38 11.68 -10.57
N ARG A 22 -1.31 10.87 -11.12
CA ARG A 22 -2.65 10.68 -10.52
C ARG A 22 -2.59 10.08 -9.12
N ALA A 23 -1.61 9.21 -8.86
CA ALA A 23 -1.35 8.64 -7.55
C ALA A 23 -0.66 9.62 -6.57
N GLY A 24 -0.34 10.85 -7.01
CA GLY A 24 0.37 11.84 -6.19
C GLY A 24 1.84 11.49 -5.90
N LEU A 25 2.41 10.51 -6.61
CA LEU A 25 3.78 10.04 -6.39
C LEU A 25 4.81 10.93 -7.08
N CYS A 26 4.44 11.56 -8.19
CA CYS A 26 5.31 12.45 -8.96
C CYS A 26 4.59 13.73 -9.35
N ALA A 27 5.34 14.82 -9.52
CA ALA A 27 4.82 16.02 -10.15
C ALA A 27 4.55 15.77 -11.65
N PRO A 28 3.64 16.53 -12.28
CA PRO A 28 3.44 16.46 -13.73
C PRO A 28 4.76 16.62 -14.47
N GLU A 29 4.92 15.85 -15.54
CA GLU A 29 6.06 15.92 -16.44
C GLU A 29 7.45 15.52 -15.89
N THR A 30 7.56 15.00 -14.65
CA THR A 30 8.86 14.62 -14.07
C THR A 30 9.20 13.14 -14.19
N ALA A 31 8.21 12.25 -14.12
CA ALA A 31 8.42 10.80 -14.16
C ALA A 31 8.76 10.31 -15.57
N VAL A 32 9.78 9.47 -15.70
CA VAL A 32 10.24 8.90 -16.97
C VAL A 32 10.06 7.40 -16.92
N VAL A 33 9.34 6.87 -17.90
CA VAL A 33 9.12 5.44 -18.09
C VAL A 33 9.81 5.03 -19.38
N ALA A 34 10.75 4.10 -19.28
CA ALA A 34 11.44 3.49 -20.40
C ALA A 34 10.92 2.06 -20.59
N CYS A 35 10.49 1.71 -21.79
CA CYS A 35 9.96 0.39 -22.12
C CYS A 35 10.69 -0.16 -23.35
N LEU A 36 11.08 -1.42 -23.31
CA LEU A 36 11.63 -2.17 -24.42
C LEU A 36 10.51 -2.99 -25.08
N ASP A 37 10.22 -2.67 -26.33
CA ASP A 37 9.38 -3.46 -27.24
C ASP A 37 10.25 -3.84 -28.47
N ASP A 38 9.79 -3.65 -29.69
CA ASP A 38 10.64 -3.73 -30.91
C ASP A 38 11.82 -2.74 -30.87
N ALA A 39 11.66 -1.63 -30.15
CA ALA A 39 12.70 -0.65 -29.88
C ALA A 39 12.51 -0.04 -28.48
N LEU A 40 13.58 0.53 -27.93
CA LEU A 40 13.51 1.26 -26.67
C LEU A 40 12.70 2.55 -26.85
N VAL A 41 11.61 2.68 -26.10
CA VAL A 41 10.75 3.86 -26.08
C VAL A 41 10.75 4.53 -24.72
N PHE A 42 10.61 5.86 -24.73
CA PHE A 42 10.49 6.67 -23.53
C PHE A 42 9.14 7.41 -23.52
N SER A 43 8.53 7.52 -22.34
CA SER A 43 7.32 8.32 -22.15
C SER A 43 7.54 9.79 -22.53
N ARG A 44 8.75 10.31 -22.27
CA ARG A 44 9.18 11.70 -22.50
C ARG A 44 10.71 11.79 -22.64
N PRO A 45 11.26 12.87 -23.25
CA PRO A 45 12.70 13.15 -23.23
C PRO A 45 13.22 13.32 -21.79
N SER A 46 14.46 12.89 -21.54
CA SER A 46 15.08 12.98 -20.22
C SER A 46 16.60 13.09 -20.32
N SER A 47 17.21 13.90 -19.43
CA SER A 47 18.67 13.95 -19.25
C SER A 47 19.25 12.66 -18.67
N ARG A 48 18.40 11.73 -18.21
CA ARG A 48 18.78 10.42 -17.67
C ARG A 48 18.48 9.28 -18.63
N ALA A 49 18.25 9.56 -19.92
CA ALA A 49 17.95 8.54 -20.91
C ALA A 49 19.02 7.44 -20.97
N ASP A 50 20.31 7.80 -20.96
CA ASP A 50 21.42 6.85 -20.99
C ASP A 50 21.45 5.93 -19.76
N LEU A 51 21.10 6.46 -18.58
CA LEU A 51 21.00 5.68 -17.36
C LEU A 51 19.91 4.60 -17.51
N LEU A 52 18.72 4.98 -17.96
CA LEU A 52 17.59 4.05 -18.09
C LEU A 52 17.81 3.02 -19.19
N ALA A 53 18.38 3.44 -20.34
CA ALA A 53 18.73 2.54 -21.44
C ALA A 53 19.78 1.52 -20.98
N GLY A 54 20.84 1.97 -20.30
CA GLY A 54 21.88 1.08 -19.78
C GLY A 54 21.37 0.10 -18.72
N LEU A 55 20.35 0.49 -17.94
CA LEU A 55 19.71 -0.41 -16.97
C LEU A 55 18.86 -1.49 -17.63
N ILE A 56 18.09 -1.13 -18.66
CA ILE A 56 17.31 -2.10 -19.45
C ILE A 56 18.24 -3.15 -20.05
N ASP A 57 19.33 -2.71 -20.68
CA ASP A 57 20.32 -3.60 -21.29
C ASP A 57 21.02 -4.49 -20.25
N ARG A 58 21.56 -3.90 -19.18
CA ARG A 58 22.36 -4.62 -18.18
C ARG A 58 21.54 -5.58 -17.31
N LEU A 59 20.28 -5.25 -17.03
CA LEU A 59 19.40 -6.10 -16.21
C LEU A 59 18.57 -7.07 -17.06
N GLY A 60 18.48 -6.86 -18.37
CA GLY A 60 17.64 -7.66 -19.26
C GLY A 60 16.15 -7.53 -18.95
N VAL A 61 15.69 -6.32 -18.58
CA VAL A 61 14.30 -6.06 -18.16
C VAL A 61 13.52 -5.30 -19.23
N GLY A 62 12.22 -5.57 -19.33
CA GLY A 62 11.36 -4.91 -20.30
C GLY A 62 11.06 -3.45 -19.97
N CYS A 63 11.09 -3.04 -18.69
CA CYS A 63 10.72 -1.68 -18.29
C CYS A 63 11.56 -1.16 -17.12
N VAL A 64 11.89 0.13 -17.15
CA VAL A 64 12.48 0.87 -16.02
C VAL A 64 11.74 2.19 -15.83
N ILE A 65 11.39 2.49 -14.58
CA ILE A 65 10.78 3.76 -14.17
C ILE A 65 11.79 4.54 -13.32
N LEU A 66 11.97 5.81 -13.67
CA LEU A 66 12.55 6.81 -12.79
C LEU A 66 11.47 7.81 -12.39
N ALA A 67 11.19 7.86 -11.10
CA ALA A 67 10.11 8.62 -10.49
C ALA A 67 10.69 9.62 -9.46
N PRO A 68 10.96 10.88 -9.87
CA PRO A 68 11.25 11.95 -8.92
C PRO A 68 10.03 12.16 -8.00
N PRO A 69 10.14 11.90 -6.70
CA PRO A 69 8.99 11.94 -5.80
C PRO A 69 8.42 13.36 -5.68
N ALA A 70 7.10 13.47 -5.58
CA ALA A 70 6.41 14.69 -5.14
C ALA A 70 6.49 14.83 -3.62
N GLU A 71 6.15 16.00 -3.08
CA GLU A 71 5.96 16.14 -1.64
C GLU A 71 4.71 15.38 -1.17
N PRO A 72 4.70 14.81 0.05
CA PRO A 72 5.78 14.85 1.06
C PRO A 72 6.88 13.79 0.88
N HIS A 73 6.71 12.86 -0.07
CA HIS A 73 7.61 11.73 -0.27
C HIS A 73 9.04 12.15 -0.60
N ARG A 74 9.23 13.28 -1.29
CA ARG A 74 10.56 13.84 -1.55
C ARG A 74 11.31 14.18 -0.27
N THR A 75 10.74 15.04 0.57
CA THR A 75 11.35 15.40 1.87
C THR A 75 11.65 14.16 2.70
N ILE A 76 10.71 13.23 2.74
CA ILE A 76 10.80 11.98 3.50
C ILE A 76 11.96 11.11 3.01
N LEU A 77 12.04 10.83 1.71
CA LEU A 77 13.05 9.93 1.16
C LEU A 77 14.44 10.54 1.18
N GLU A 78 14.58 11.86 0.97
CA GLU A 78 15.85 12.57 1.15
C GLU A 78 16.33 12.50 2.60
N TRP A 79 15.43 12.75 3.57
CA TRP A 79 15.78 12.66 4.99
C TRP A 79 16.24 11.25 5.38
N LEU A 80 15.52 10.22 4.91
CA LEU A 80 15.85 8.82 5.19
C LEU A 80 17.18 8.43 4.55
N ALA A 81 17.37 8.77 3.27
CA ALA A 81 18.57 8.43 2.52
C ALA A 81 19.84 9.05 3.13
N ALA A 82 19.76 10.31 3.57
CA ALA A 82 20.89 11.00 4.18
C ALA A 82 21.35 10.37 5.52
N ARG A 83 20.47 9.65 6.22
CA ARG A 83 20.72 9.14 7.58
C ARG A 83 20.92 7.64 7.64
N GLU A 84 20.37 6.91 6.68
CA GLU A 84 20.34 5.44 6.68
C GLU A 84 21.09 4.81 5.50
N ALA A 85 21.83 5.60 4.72
CA ALA A 85 22.76 5.05 3.74
C ALA A 85 23.65 3.97 4.41
N PRO A 86 23.86 2.81 3.75
CA PRO A 86 23.60 2.55 2.33
C PRO A 86 22.18 2.04 1.99
N ALA A 87 21.26 1.88 2.94
CA ALA A 87 19.92 1.36 2.66
C ALA A 87 18.88 1.76 3.72
N ILE A 88 17.73 2.26 3.26
CA ILE A 88 16.57 2.54 4.10
C ILE A 88 15.93 1.20 4.49
N ARG A 89 15.63 1.00 5.78
CA ARG A 89 15.05 -0.26 6.29
C ARG A 89 13.61 -0.07 6.80
N PRO A 90 12.60 -0.41 5.98
CA PRO A 90 11.18 -0.35 6.38
C PRO A 90 10.88 -1.19 7.62
N ARG A 91 9.84 -0.78 8.36
CA ARG A 91 9.42 -1.45 9.61
C ARG A 91 8.07 -2.14 9.51
N ASP A 92 7.24 -1.73 8.55
CA ASP A 92 5.95 -2.33 8.24
C ASP A 92 6.12 -3.74 7.65
N CYS A 93 5.17 -4.62 7.96
CA CYS A 93 5.19 -6.03 7.64
C CYS A 93 5.21 -6.27 6.13
N GLU A 94 4.44 -5.52 5.37
CA GLU A 94 4.34 -5.73 3.92
C GLU A 94 5.63 -5.36 3.20
N THR A 95 6.19 -4.17 3.45
CA THR A 95 7.42 -3.77 2.78
C THR A 95 8.61 -4.62 3.24
N ARG A 96 8.60 -5.13 4.48
CA ARG A 96 9.59 -6.12 4.94
C ARG A 96 9.52 -7.43 4.15
N THR A 97 8.33 -7.85 3.74
CA THR A 97 8.10 -9.02 2.90
C THR A 97 8.48 -8.76 1.44
N PHE A 98 8.19 -7.56 0.90
CA PHE A 98 8.41 -7.25 -0.52
C PHE A 98 9.82 -6.73 -0.87
N PHE A 99 10.48 -5.97 0.01
CA PHE A 99 11.77 -5.32 -0.28
C PHE A 99 12.90 -5.71 0.65
N HIS A 100 12.62 -6.06 1.90
CA HIS A 100 13.58 -6.16 3.02
C HIS A 100 14.30 -4.83 3.35
N ASP A 101 14.90 -4.18 2.35
CA ASP A 101 15.52 -2.86 2.40
C ASP A 101 15.38 -2.14 1.03
N ILE A 102 15.56 -0.82 1.04
CA ILE A 102 15.55 0.04 -0.15
C ILE A 102 16.97 0.62 -0.31
N PRO A 103 17.76 0.15 -1.29
CA PRO A 103 19.12 0.62 -1.50
C PRO A 103 19.17 2.12 -1.80
N VAL A 104 20.14 2.81 -1.21
CA VAL A 104 20.45 4.21 -1.49
C VAL A 104 21.66 4.26 -2.42
N VAL A 105 21.44 4.70 -3.66
CA VAL A 105 22.47 4.78 -4.70
C VAL A 105 22.97 6.22 -4.78
N ALA A 106 24.10 6.51 -4.13
CA ALA A 106 24.67 7.85 -4.03
C ALA A 106 25.07 8.43 -5.40
N GLU A 107 25.68 7.62 -6.25
CA GLU A 107 26.09 8.02 -7.59
C GLU A 107 25.13 7.43 -8.64
N PRO A 108 24.44 8.26 -9.43
CA PRO A 108 23.43 7.83 -10.40
C PRO A 108 24.08 7.27 -11.68
N THR A 109 24.95 6.27 -11.54
CA THR A 109 25.60 5.56 -12.65
C THR A 109 24.87 4.26 -12.97
N VAL A 110 24.95 3.81 -14.22
CA VAL A 110 24.36 2.52 -14.65
C VAL A 110 24.91 1.36 -13.82
N ALA A 111 26.21 1.38 -13.49
CA ALA A 111 26.83 0.30 -12.75
C ALA A 111 26.31 0.19 -11.30
N ALA A 112 26.29 1.30 -10.57
CA ALA A 112 25.83 1.31 -9.18
C ALA A 112 24.32 1.01 -9.09
N ALA A 113 23.52 1.62 -9.99
CA ALA A 113 22.09 1.37 -10.03
C ALA A 113 21.75 -0.08 -10.44
N ALA A 114 22.46 -0.67 -11.41
CA ALA A 114 22.27 -2.06 -11.79
C ALA A 114 22.65 -3.04 -10.67
N GLU A 115 23.72 -2.77 -9.92
CA GLU A 115 24.08 -3.62 -8.77
C GLU A 115 22.97 -3.62 -7.71
N ALA A 116 22.42 -2.45 -7.39
CA ALA A 116 21.32 -2.32 -6.45
C ALA A 116 20.07 -3.06 -6.97
N LEU A 117 19.69 -2.81 -8.23
CA LEU A 117 18.49 -3.37 -8.84
C LEU A 117 18.56 -4.87 -9.19
N ALA A 118 19.77 -5.44 -9.27
CA ALA A 118 19.96 -6.87 -9.40
C ALA A 118 19.57 -7.62 -8.10
N ARG A 119 19.67 -6.95 -6.95
CA ARG A 119 19.32 -7.53 -5.63
C ARG A 119 17.92 -7.15 -5.16
N ARG A 120 17.41 -5.99 -5.60
CA ARG A 120 16.14 -5.40 -5.15
C ARG A 120 15.35 -4.88 -6.34
N LYS A 121 14.02 -4.90 -6.25
CA LYS A 121 13.14 -4.43 -7.35
C LYS A 121 13.13 -2.90 -7.51
N GLY A 122 13.57 -2.18 -6.48
CA GLY A 122 13.65 -0.72 -6.48
C GLY A 122 14.82 -0.20 -5.67
N ALA A 123 15.21 1.04 -5.93
CA ALA A 123 16.27 1.78 -5.26
C ALA A 123 15.92 3.27 -5.19
N TYR A 124 16.56 4.01 -4.28
CA TYR A 124 16.46 5.47 -4.20
C TYR A 124 17.78 6.13 -4.58
N LEU A 125 17.73 7.10 -5.50
CA LEU A 125 18.87 7.90 -5.91
C LEU A 125 18.68 9.33 -5.36
N PRO A 126 19.43 9.75 -4.33
CA PRO A 126 19.30 11.08 -3.73
C PRO A 126 19.41 12.20 -4.78
N GLY A 127 18.50 13.16 -4.70
CA GLY A 127 18.37 14.27 -5.65
C GLY A 127 17.86 13.88 -7.05
N VAL A 128 17.56 12.60 -7.30
CA VAL A 128 17.14 12.10 -8.61
C VAL A 128 15.76 11.45 -8.54
N GLY A 129 15.55 10.49 -7.65
CA GLY A 129 14.23 9.89 -7.40
C GLY A 129 14.26 8.38 -7.16
N ILE A 130 13.06 7.80 -7.14
CA ILE A 130 12.85 6.36 -6.99
C ILE A 130 13.09 5.70 -8.35
N LEU A 131 13.90 4.66 -8.36
CA LEU A 131 14.22 3.88 -9.55
C LEU A 131 13.68 2.46 -9.35
N ALA A 132 12.93 1.95 -10.33
CA ALA A 132 12.33 0.63 -10.26
C ALA A 132 12.32 -0.06 -11.63
N HIS A 133 12.33 -1.40 -11.65
CA HIS A 133 12.20 -2.17 -12.88
C HIS A 133 11.02 -3.12 -12.87
N GLY A 134 10.55 -3.45 -14.07
CA GLY A 134 9.55 -4.46 -14.33
C GLY A 134 10.06 -5.40 -15.41
N ALA A 135 9.92 -6.71 -15.18
CA ALA A 135 10.50 -7.71 -16.07
C ALA A 135 9.90 -7.65 -17.47
N LEU A 136 8.59 -7.43 -17.58
CA LEU A 136 7.85 -7.43 -18.84
C LEU A 136 6.96 -6.20 -19.02
N SER A 137 6.43 -5.64 -17.94
CA SER A 137 5.49 -4.51 -17.98
C SER A 137 5.90 -3.42 -16.97
N PRO A 138 5.50 -2.17 -17.22
CA PRO A 138 5.77 -1.05 -16.30
C PRO A 138 4.94 -1.14 -15.01
N GLU A 139 3.92 -1.98 -14.96
CA GLU A 139 3.07 -2.19 -13.77
C GLU A 139 3.87 -2.65 -12.55
N GLN A 140 4.77 -3.63 -12.71
CA GLN A 140 5.62 -4.11 -11.61
C GLN A 140 6.55 -3.00 -11.07
N ALA A 141 7.07 -2.17 -11.98
CA ALA A 141 7.89 -1.03 -11.61
C ALA A 141 7.04 0.05 -10.90
N PHE A 142 5.81 0.29 -11.36
CA PHE A 142 4.88 1.22 -10.72
C PHE A 142 4.53 0.80 -9.30
N VAL A 143 4.17 -0.48 -9.10
CA VAL A 143 3.92 -1.05 -7.78
C VAL A 143 5.11 -0.80 -6.88
N THR A 144 6.32 -1.07 -7.38
CA THR A 144 7.55 -0.86 -6.63
C THR A 144 7.77 0.61 -6.23
N VAL A 145 7.55 1.56 -7.14
CA VAL A 145 7.66 2.98 -6.84
C VAL A 145 6.69 3.38 -5.73
N SER A 146 5.43 2.93 -5.83
CA SER A 146 4.41 3.20 -4.81
C SER A 146 4.77 2.58 -3.46
N SER A 147 5.27 1.35 -3.44
CA SER A 147 5.69 0.68 -2.21
C SER A 147 6.86 1.39 -1.54
N VAL A 148 7.86 1.86 -2.30
CA VAL A 148 8.98 2.64 -1.77
C VAL A 148 8.49 3.94 -1.13
N ALA A 149 7.56 4.65 -1.78
CA ALA A 149 6.98 5.89 -1.27
C ALA A 149 6.18 5.67 0.03
N PHE A 150 5.33 4.63 0.06
CA PHE A 150 4.55 4.24 1.23
C PHE A 150 5.45 3.82 2.40
N ALA A 151 6.43 2.95 2.16
CA ALA A 151 7.36 2.49 3.17
C ALA A 151 8.19 3.62 3.78
N GLY A 152 8.67 4.54 2.92
CA GLY A 152 9.34 5.75 3.35
C GLY A 152 8.45 6.59 4.25
N PHE A 153 7.19 6.80 3.87
CA PHE A 153 6.20 7.51 4.68
C PHE A 153 6.03 6.88 6.05
N VAL A 154 5.66 5.59 6.08
CA VAL A 154 5.37 4.88 7.32
C VAL A 154 6.58 4.88 8.26
N LYS A 155 7.77 4.64 7.71
CA LYS A 155 9.02 4.67 8.46
C LYS A 155 9.31 6.05 9.04
N PHE A 156 9.24 7.09 8.22
CA PHE A 156 9.54 8.46 8.65
C PHE A 156 8.65 8.90 9.82
N PHE A 157 7.33 8.74 9.69
CA PHE A 157 6.40 9.11 10.75
C PHE A 157 6.52 8.20 11.98
N ALA A 158 6.72 6.89 11.82
CA ALA A 158 6.90 5.98 12.95
C ALA A 158 8.19 6.27 13.75
N ASP A 159 9.30 6.51 13.05
CA ASP A 159 10.58 6.80 13.68
C ASP A 159 10.59 8.21 14.30
N HIS A 160 9.94 9.19 13.66
CA HIS A 160 9.76 10.52 14.23
C HIS A 160 8.97 10.47 15.55
N LEU A 161 7.83 9.76 15.58
CA LEU A 161 7.05 9.60 16.81
C LEU A 161 7.84 8.88 17.91
N ALA A 162 8.58 7.83 17.55
CA ALA A 162 9.43 7.12 18.52
C ALA A 162 10.53 8.03 19.09
N ALA A 163 11.18 8.84 18.26
CA ALA A 163 12.19 9.81 18.68
C ALA A 163 11.60 10.93 19.54
N ALA A 164 10.39 11.42 19.21
CA ALA A 164 9.67 12.41 20.02
C ALA A 164 9.42 11.88 21.43
N ARG A 165 8.92 10.64 21.55
CA ARG A 165 8.69 9.98 22.85
C ARG A 165 9.98 9.74 23.64
N ALA A 166 11.08 9.48 22.95
CA ALA A 166 12.38 9.30 23.57
C ALA A 166 13.06 10.63 23.94
N GLY A 167 12.52 11.78 23.52
CA GLY A 167 13.14 13.09 23.71
C GLY A 167 14.43 13.28 22.91
N THR A 168 14.59 12.58 21.79
CA THR A 168 15.83 12.55 20.99
C THR A 168 15.74 13.33 19.68
N LEU A 169 14.65 14.05 19.43
CA LEU A 169 14.50 14.87 18.23
C LEU A 169 15.38 16.13 18.30
N ASP A 170 16.18 16.34 17.26
CA ASP A 170 16.91 17.58 17.03
C ASP A 170 16.11 18.56 16.15
N ALA A 171 16.60 19.80 16.02
CA ALA A 171 15.94 20.84 15.23
C ALA A 171 15.83 20.49 13.73
N VAL A 172 16.78 19.72 13.19
CA VAL A 172 16.79 19.31 11.78
C VAL A 172 15.68 18.29 11.52
N ALA A 173 15.49 17.34 12.44
CA ALA A 173 14.42 16.35 12.38
C ALA A 173 13.04 17.02 12.49
N TRP A 174 12.89 18.05 13.32
CA TRP A 174 11.67 18.85 13.39
C TRP A 174 11.40 19.62 12.09
N ALA A 175 12.40 20.29 11.51
CA ALA A 175 12.21 21.04 10.26
C ALA A 175 11.80 20.12 9.09
N ALA A 176 12.41 18.93 8.98
CA ALA A 176 12.02 17.93 7.99
C ALA A 176 10.58 17.45 8.21
N PHE A 177 10.18 17.24 9.46
CA PHE A 177 8.82 16.85 9.82
C PHE A 177 7.79 17.93 9.48
N GLU A 178 8.05 19.19 9.84
CA GLU A 178 7.16 20.32 9.51
C GLU A 178 7.00 20.47 7.99
N THR A 179 8.08 20.32 7.24
CA THR A 179 8.05 20.35 5.76
C THR A 179 7.18 19.23 5.19
N ALA A 180 7.34 18.00 5.70
CA ALA A 180 6.52 16.86 5.28
C ALA A 180 5.04 17.06 5.65
N VAL A 181 4.75 17.53 6.87
CA VAL A 181 3.39 17.78 7.37
C VAL A 181 2.67 18.85 6.55
N ALA A 182 3.37 19.91 6.15
CA ALA A 182 2.82 20.99 5.33
C ALA A 182 2.29 20.52 3.96
N HIS A 183 2.73 19.35 3.50
CA HIS A 183 2.32 18.76 2.22
C HIS A 183 1.44 17.51 2.38
N LEU A 184 1.02 17.16 3.59
CA LEU A 184 0.08 16.06 3.78
C LEU A 184 -1.27 16.40 3.14
N PRO A 185 -1.90 15.46 2.42
CA PRO A 185 -3.29 15.64 2.00
C PRO A 185 -4.17 15.81 3.24
N PRO A 186 -5.31 16.51 3.15
CA PRO A 186 -6.26 16.57 4.26
C PRO A 186 -6.77 15.15 4.61
N PRO A 187 -7.22 14.91 5.85
CA PRO A 187 -7.84 13.63 6.19
C PRO A 187 -9.09 13.38 5.34
N PRO A 188 -9.46 12.11 5.10
CA PRO A 188 -10.69 11.77 4.38
C PRO A 188 -11.90 12.42 5.06
N ALA A 189 -12.52 13.41 4.40
CA ALA A 189 -13.56 14.25 5.00
C ALA A 189 -14.98 13.72 4.75
N ALA A 190 -15.23 13.14 3.57
CA ALA A 190 -16.54 12.64 3.18
C ALA A 190 -16.43 11.31 2.44
N VAL A 191 -17.22 10.34 2.88
CA VAL A 191 -17.35 9.04 2.23
C VAL A 191 -18.36 9.20 1.08
N PRO A 192 -18.03 8.83 -0.17
CA PRO A 192 -18.98 8.90 -1.26
C PRO A 192 -20.18 7.97 -1.01
N GLN A 193 -21.34 8.32 -1.55
CA GLN A 193 -22.49 7.43 -1.52
C GLN A 193 -22.26 6.28 -2.50
N LEU A 194 -22.03 5.09 -1.96
CA LEU A 194 -21.90 3.85 -2.73
C LEU A 194 -23.27 3.16 -2.93
N ALA A 195 -23.31 2.22 -3.86
CA ALA A 195 -24.44 1.33 -4.07
C ALA A 195 -24.90 0.66 -2.77
N LYS A 196 -26.22 0.59 -2.58
CA LYS A 196 -26.86 0.01 -1.40
C LYS A 196 -27.25 -1.43 -1.66
N GLY A 197 -26.92 -2.28 -0.69
CA GLY A 197 -27.23 -3.69 -0.70
C GLY A 197 -28.50 -4.02 0.11
N PRO A 198 -28.80 -5.30 0.32
CA PRO A 198 -28.01 -6.45 -0.12
C PRO A 198 -28.00 -6.60 -1.65
N PHE A 199 -26.87 -7.01 -2.21
CA PHE A 199 -26.75 -7.28 -3.64
C PHE A 199 -27.29 -8.69 -3.93
N GLY A 200 -28.18 -8.81 -4.90
CA GLY A 200 -28.96 -10.03 -5.14
C GLY A 200 -28.34 -11.00 -6.15
N ASP A 201 -27.38 -10.54 -6.94
CA ASP A 201 -26.81 -11.31 -8.04
C ASP A 201 -25.33 -10.97 -8.26
N ARG A 202 -24.69 -11.77 -9.12
CA ARG A 202 -23.27 -11.62 -9.45
C ARG A 202 -22.95 -10.26 -10.08
N GLU A 203 -23.79 -9.75 -10.95
CA GLU A 203 -23.52 -8.52 -11.70
C GLU A 203 -23.52 -7.31 -10.75
N THR A 204 -24.53 -7.21 -9.90
CA THR A 204 -24.65 -6.16 -8.89
C THR A 204 -23.53 -6.20 -7.85
N VAL A 205 -23.11 -7.40 -7.42
CA VAL A 205 -21.94 -7.56 -6.54
C VAL A 205 -20.67 -7.04 -7.21
N LEU A 206 -20.39 -7.44 -8.45
CA LEU A 206 -19.18 -7.01 -9.17
C LEU A 206 -19.17 -5.50 -9.40
N ALA A 207 -20.30 -4.91 -9.78
CA ALA A 207 -20.42 -3.47 -9.96
C ALA A 207 -20.15 -2.70 -8.65
N ALA A 208 -20.74 -3.16 -7.54
CA ALA A 208 -20.53 -2.55 -6.22
C ALA A 208 -19.07 -2.68 -5.73
N MET A 209 -18.41 -3.81 -6.02
CA MET A 209 -16.99 -4.00 -5.70
C MET A 209 -16.09 -3.04 -6.49
N ILE A 210 -16.36 -2.85 -7.79
CA ILE A 210 -15.61 -1.92 -8.64
C ILE A 210 -15.78 -0.47 -8.14
N GLU A 211 -17.01 -0.09 -7.80
CA GLU A 211 -17.31 1.24 -7.26
C GLU A 211 -16.59 1.49 -5.93
N ALA A 212 -16.70 0.55 -4.99
CA ALA A 212 -16.08 0.65 -3.68
C ALA A 212 -14.54 0.63 -3.74
N GLY A 213 -13.96 -0.18 -4.63
CA GLY A 213 -12.51 -0.22 -4.86
C GLY A 213 -11.97 1.12 -5.33
N ARG A 214 -12.61 1.72 -6.34
CA ARG A 214 -12.26 3.06 -6.83
C ARG A 214 -12.36 4.12 -5.73
N ALA A 215 -13.47 4.14 -4.99
CA ALA A 215 -13.66 5.09 -3.89
C ALA A 215 -12.58 4.94 -2.80
N THR A 216 -12.15 3.71 -2.51
CA THR A 216 -11.09 3.45 -1.52
C THR A 216 -9.74 4.06 -1.95
N VAL A 217 -9.41 3.97 -3.24
CA VAL A 217 -8.19 4.58 -3.83
C VAL A 217 -8.30 6.10 -3.87
N GLU A 218 -9.43 6.65 -4.33
CA GLU A 218 -9.66 8.10 -4.42
C GLU A 218 -9.57 8.80 -3.05
N LEU A 219 -9.93 8.10 -1.97
CA LEU A 219 -9.81 8.59 -0.59
C LEU A 219 -8.39 8.42 0.00
N GLY A 220 -7.44 7.84 -0.74
CA GLY A 220 -6.07 7.61 -0.28
C GLY A 220 -5.96 6.61 0.89
N LEU A 221 -6.92 5.69 1.01
CA LEU A 221 -6.95 4.66 2.06
C LEU A 221 -6.14 3.42 1.69
N VAL A 222 -5.61 3.39 0.48
CA VAL A 222 -4.79 2.32 -0.07
C VAL A 222 -3.88 2.90 -1.14
N ASP A 223 -2.67 2.34 -1.29
CA ASP A 223 -1.71 2.75 -2.29
C ASP A 223 -1.52 1.62 -3.33
N SER A 224 -1.51 1.93 -4.63
CA SER A 224 -1.24 0.97 -5.72
C SER A 224 -2.11 -0.31 -5.67
N VAL A 225 -1.48 -1.50 -5.60
CA VAL A 225 -2.11 -2.83 -5.56
C VAL A 225 -2.17 -3.41 -4.14
N PHE A 226 -1.91 -2.58 -3.13
CA PHE A 226 -2.18 -2.96 -1.74
C PHE A 226 -3.70 -3.03 -1.53
N GLY A 227 -4.09 -3.73 -0.47
CA GLY A 227 -5.49 -3.90 -0.09
C GLY A 227 -6.21 -4.95 -0.92
N ASN A 228 -7.42 -5.27 -0.48
CA ASN A 228 -8.33 -6.14 -1.21
C ASN A 228 -9.77 -5.95 -0.74
N ILE A 229 -10.69 -6.46 -1.54
CA ILE A 229 -12.12 -6.30 -1.32
C ILE A 229 -12.83 -7.62 -1.58
N SER A 230 -13.84 -7.92 -0.78
CA SER A 230 -14.68 -9.09 -1.04
C SER A 230 -16.14 -8.90 -0.66
N TYR A 231 -17.01 -9.66 -1.32
CA TYR A 231 -18.42 -9.77 -0.95
C TYR A 231 -18.87 -11.24 -0.89
N ASN A 232 -19.54 -11.62 0.20
CA ASN A 232 -20.15 -12.94 0.31
C ASN A 232 -21.61 -12.93 -0.19
N LEU A 233 -21.84 -13.59 -1.33
CA LEU A 233 -23.16 -13.88 -1.85
C LEU A 233 -23.47 -15.36 -1.62
N ASP A 234 -24.25 -15.64 -0.58
CA ASP A 234 -24.86 -16.94 -0.30
C ASP A 234 -23.88 -18.13 -0.33
N GLY A 235 -22.69 -17.94 0.23
CA GLY A 235 -21.66 -18.98 0.34
C GLY A 235 -20.65 -18.98 -0.81
N ALA A 236 -20.77 -18.05 -1.75
CA ALA A 236 -19.73 -17.74 -2.72
C ALA A 236 -19.11 -16.37 -2.42
N LEU A 237 -17.79 -16.34 -2.30
CA LEU A 237 -17.02 -15.14 -2.02
C LEU A 237 -16.49 -14.56 -3.33
N ALA A 238 -17.01 -13.41 -3.73
CA ALA A 238 -16.37 -12.57 -4.74
C ALA A 238 -15.20 -11.84 -4.09
N ILE A 239 -13.98 -11.96 -4.62
CA ILE A 239 -12.78 -11.37 -4.03
C ILE A 239 -11.82 -10.87 -5.10
N SER A 240 -11.14 -9.74 -4.85
CA SER A 240 -10.11 -9.24 -5.77
C SER A 240 -8.95 -10.22 -5.92
N GLN A 241 -8.36 -10.28 -7.12
CA GLN A 241 -7.17 -11.08 -7.43
C GLN A 241 -5.93 -10.52 -6.74
N THR A 242 -4.93 -11.38 -6.56
CA THR A 242 -3.62 -10.94 -6.06
C THR A 242 -2.99 -9.94 -7.03
N GLY A 243 -2.63 -8.76 -6.53
CA GLY A 243 -2.02 -7.70 -7.34
C GLY A 243 -3.01 -6.89 -8.19
N ALA A 244 -4.32 -7.09 -8.05
CA ALA A 244 -5.31 -6.27 -8.73
C ALA A 244 -5.35 -4.85 -8.15
N ALA A 245 -5.30 -3.83 -9.01
CA ALA A 245 -5.47 -2.44 -8.60
C ALA A 245 -6.95 -2.16 -8.29
N LEU A 246 -7.24 -1.62 -7.11
CA LEU A 246 -8.63 -1.45 -6.64
C LEU A 246 -9.44 -0.43 -7.47
N ASP A 247 -8.76 0.52 -8.12
CA ASP A 247 -9.36 1.50 -9.03
C ASP A 247 -9.69 0.95 -10.43
N GLU A 248 -9.15 -0.24 -10.77
CA GLU A 248 -9.26 -0.91 -12.07
C GLU A 248 -9.68 -2.39 -11.93
N LEU A 249 -10.52 -2.72 -10.93
CA LEU A 249 -10.92 -4.10 -10.59
C LEU A 249 -11.69 -4.88 -11.67
N ALA A 250 -12.15 -4.22 -12.74
CA ALA A 250 -12.94 -4.89 -13.78
C ALA A 250 -12.14 -6.05 -14.41
N GLY A 251 -12.66 -7.28 -14.28
CA GLY A 251 -11.97 -8.50 -14.75
C GLY A 251 -10.95 -9.08 -13.76
N GLY A 252 -10.64 -8.38 -12.66
CA GLY A 252 -9.71 -8.80 -11.61
C GLY A 252 -10.40 -9.32 -10.34
N ILE A 253 -11.58 -9.93 -10.47
CA ILE A 253 -12.36 -10.47 -9.34
C ILE A 253 -12.63 -11.95 -9.56
N ASP A 254 -12.18 -12.77 -8.61
CA ASP A 254 -12.46 -14.20 -8.57
C ASP A 254 -13.75 -14.49 -7.81
N TRP A 255 -14.49 -15.49 -8.28
CA TRP A 255 -15.73 -15.94 -7.67
C TRP A 255 -15.51 -17.31 -7.04
N VAL A 256 -15.36 -17.35 -5.72
CA VAL A 256 -14.86 -18.53 -4.99
C VAL A 256 -15.97 -19.16 -4.14
N PRO A 257 -16.51 -20.33 -4.52
CA PRO A 257 -17.37 -21.13 -3.65
C PRO A 257 -16.64 -21.53 -2.36
N LEU A 258 -17.25 -21.31 -1.19
CA LEU A 258 -16.64 -21.59 0.11
C LEU A 258 -16.84 -23.03 0.59
N ASP A 259 -17.49 -23.87 -0.22
CA ASP A 259 -17.72 -25.30 0.01
C ASP A 259 -16.55 -26.19 -0.42
N GLY A 260 -15.48 -25.59 -0.98
CA GLY A 260 -14.30 -26.30 -1.44
C GLY A 260 -14.49 -27.05 -2.77
N SER A 261 -15.60 -26.80 -3.48
CA SER A 261 -15.92 -27.46 -4.75
C SER A 261 -15.09 -27.00 -5.95
N SER A 262 -14.24 -25.97 -5.78
CA SER A 262 -13.61 -25.27 -6.90
C SER A 262 -12.18 -24.81 -6.59
N CYS A 263 -11.38 -24.72 -7.66
CA CYS A 263 -10.05 -24.10 -7.65
C CYS A 263 -10.07 -22.62 -8.05
N ALA A 264 -11.25 -21.98 -8.10
CA ALA A 264 -11.39 -20.57 -8.49
C ALA A 264 -10.59 -19.59 -7.61
N GLY A 265 -10.14 -20.01 -6.43
CA GLY A 265 -9.30 -19.21 -5.53
C GLY A 265 -7.80 -19.21 -5.83
N LEU A 266 -7.33 -19.84 -6.92
CA LEU A 266 -5.89 -19.92 -7.23
C LEU A 266 -5.24 -18.55 -7.51
N THR A 267 -5.98 -17.64 -8.14
CA THR A 267 -5.54 -16.28 -8.48
C THR A 267 -6.04 -15.21 -7.51
N ALA A 268 -6.85 -15.63 -6.53
CA ALA A 268 -7.47 -14.73 -5.58
C ALA A 268 -6.42 -14.07 -4.67
N SER A 269 -6.82 -13.03 -3.96
CA SER A 269 -5.97 -12.39 -2.94
C SER A 269 -5.28 -13.42 -2.05
N SER A 270 -4.01 -13.16 -1.70
CA SER A 270 -3.25 -13.93 -0.70
C SER A 270 -3.94 -14.00 0.67
N GLU A 271 -4.94 -13.16 0.91
CA GLU A 271 -5.73 -13.08 2.13
C GLU A 271 -7.12 -13.76 2.02
N LEU A 272 -7.38 -14.50 0.94
CA LEU A 272 -8.62 -15.25 0.74
C LEU A 272 -9.01 -16.07 1.97
N ALA A 273 -8.06 -16.74 2.62
CA ALA A 273 -8.35 -17.55 3.81
C ALA A 273 -8.85 -16.72 4.99
N ALA A 274 -8.34 -15.49 5.16
CA ALA A 274 -8.78 -14.58 6.21
C ALA A 274 -10.20 -14.05 5.95
N HIS A 275 -10.51 -13.70 4.69
CA HIS A 275 -11.86 -13.31 4.28
C HIS A 275 -12.85 -14.47 4.42
N SER A 276 -12.45 -15.67 3.99
CA SER A 276 -13.26 -16.88 4.13
C SER A 276 -13.53 -17.24 5.59
N ALA A 277 -12.55 -17.03 6.48
CA ALA A 277 -12.74 -17.21 7.91
C ALA A 277 -13.73 -16.19 8.49
N LEU A 278 -13.65 -14.92 8.09
CA LEU A 278 -14.60 -13.89 8.51
C LEU A 278 -16.04 -14.23 8.12
N VAL A 279 -16.27 -14.72 6.90
CA VAL A 279 -17.61 -15.13 6.44
C VAL A 279 -18.24 -16.21 7.33
N ARG A 280 -17.42 -17.04 7.97
CA ARG A 280 -17.89 -18.10 8.89
C ARG A 280 -18.17 -17.58 10.29
N LEU A 281 -17.50 -16.51 10.71
CA LEU A 281 -17.58 -15.94 12.06
C LEU A 281 -18.57 -14.78 12.16
N ASP A 282 -18.81 -14.09 11.05
CA ASP A 282 -19.58 -12.86 10.99
C ASP A 282 -20.60 -12.91 9.84
N ARG A 283 -21.77 -12.32 10.08
CA ARG A 283 -22.87 -12.27 9.11
C ARG A 283 -22.81 -11.06 8.17
N ARG A 284 -21.88 -10.13 8.39
CA ARG A 284 -21.60 -9.01 7.48
C ARG A 284 -21.01 -9.54 6.17
N ARG A 285 -21.47 -9.04 5.03
CA ARG A 285 -21.16 -9.60 3.71
C ARG A 285 -20.02 -8.87 3.00
N ALA A 286 -19.87 -7.57 3.23
CA ALA A 286 -18.92 -6.72 2.52
C ALA A 286 -17.66 -6.52 3.37
N ILE A 287 -16.49 -6.86 2.83
CA ILE A 287 -15.20 -6.72 3.52
C ILE A 287 -14.32 -5.77 2.71
N LEU A 288 -13.74 -4.78 3.38
CA LEU A 288 -12.70 -3.91 2.83
C LEU A 288 -11.44 -4.01 3.65
N HIS A 289 -10.33 -4.24 2.94
CA HIS A 289 -8.98 -4.13 3.45
C HIS A 289 -8.25 -3.00 2.73
N GLY A 290 -7.72 -2.06 3.52
CA GLY A 290 -6.86 -0.99 3.02
C GLY A 290 -5.65 -0.77 3.91
N HIS A 291 -4.80 0.16 3.49
CA HIS A 291 -3.51 0.47 4.10
C HIS A 291 -3.42 1.94 4.51
N PRO A 292 -4.40 2.47 5.28
CA PRO A 292 -4.40 3.87 5.64
C PRO A 292 -3.16 4.20 6.49
N ARG A 293 -2.41 5.21 6.04
CA ARG A 293 -1.00 5.40 6.43
C ARG A 293 -0.84 5.66 7.93
N PHE A 294 -1.67 6.52 8.53
CA PHE A 294 -1.57 6.79 9.96
C PHE A 294 -2.05 5.62 10.83
N ALA A 295 -3.02 4.82 10.36
CA ALA A 295 -3.39 3.59 11.05
C ALA A 295 -2.22 2.60 11.11
N VAL A 296 -1.50 2.43 10.00
CA VAL A 296 -0.30 1.59 9.94
C VAL A 296 0.80 2.14 10.87
N VAL A 297 1.10 3.44 10.81
CA VAL A 297 2.07 4.11 11.69
C VAL A 297 1.71 3.89 13.17
N MET A 298 0.47 4.21 13.56
CA MET A 298 0.02 4.12 14.95
C MET A 298 -0.04 2.67 15.46
N SER A 299 -0.28 1.69 14.57
CA SER A 299 -0.24 0.28 14.94
C SER A 299 1.15 -0.19 15.42
N MET A 300 2.21 0.53 15.04
CA MET A 300 3.59 0.24 15.45
C MET A 300 4.03 1.02 16.70
N ASP A 301 3.26 2.02 17.16
CA ASP A 301 3.55 2.79 18.37
C ASP A 301 3.29 1.93 19.63
N CYS A 302 4.35 1.38 20.21
CA CYS A 302 4.29 0.55 21.41
C CYS A 302 5.04 1.20 22.57
N GLN A 303 4.29 1.65 23.58
CA GLN A 303 4.81 2.38 24.74
C GLN A 303 5.48 1.50 25.81
N ALA A 304 5.38 0.17 25.70
CA ALA A 304 6.00 -0.71 26.68
C ALA A 304 7.52 -0.57 26.66
N THR A 305 8.16 -0.09 27.72
CA THR A 305 9.62 -0.03 27.87
C THR A 305 10.16 -1.46 28.10
N ASP A 306 11.34 -1.80 27.57
CA ASP A 306 12.00 -3.12 27.74
C ASP A 306 11.24 -4.37 27.26
N CYS A 307 10.59 -4.28 26.10
CA CYS A 307 9.98 -5.46 25.47
C CYS A 307 10.99 -6.27 24.64
N ALA A 308 11.35 -7.47 25.11
CA ALA A 308 12.21 -8.42 24.39
C ALA A 308 11.68 -8.80 22.99
N GLN A 309 10.37 -8.72 22.76
CA GLN A 309 9.71 -9.06 21.50
C GLN A 309 9.35 -7.85 20.63
N ARG A 310 9.90 -6.65 20.91
CA ARG A 310 9.54 -5.40 20.20
C ARG A 310 9.66 -5.53 18.68
N ASN A 311 10.68 -6.22 18.19
CA ASN A 311 10.91 -6.39 16.75
C ASN A 311 10.05 -7.47 16.09
N ALA A 312 9.25 -8.20 16.88
CA ALA A 312 8.37 -9.30 16.44
C ALA A 312 6.87 -9.01 16.69
N CYS A 313 6.51 -7.75 17.00
CA CYS A 313 5.13 -7.34 17.25
C CYS A 313 4.18 -7.61 16.07
N HIS A 314 4.67 -7.57 14.83
CA HIS A 314 3.90 -7.88 13.63
C HIS A 314 3.66 -9.39 13.46
N ILE A 315 4.41 -10.26 14.14
CA ILE A 315 4.34 -11.73 13.98
C ILE A 315 3.54 -12.39 15.12
N ALA A 316 3.84 -12.07 16.38
CA ALA A 316 2.90 -12.25 17.50
C ALA A 316 3.33 -11.40 18.68
N CYS A 317 2.82 -10.18 18.69
CA CYS A 317 2.74 -9.43 19.93
C CYS A 317 1.85 -10.22 20.92
N PRO A 318 2.33 -10.53 22.14
CA PRO A 318 1.50 -11.18 23.16
C PRO A 318 0.60 -10.18 23.89
N ARG A 319 0.74 -8.88 23.62
CA ARG A 319 0.00 -7.83 24.29
C ARG A 319 -1.24 -7.48 23.50
N GLU A 320 -2.34 -7.34 24.22
CA GLU A 320 -3.54 -6.70 23.69
C GLU A 320 -3.25 -5.21 23.52
N ARG A 321 -3.54 -4.68 22.33
CA ARG A 321 -3.23 -3.30 21.95
C ARG A 321 -4.41 -2.72 21.18
N PHE A 322 -4.59 -1.42 21.30
CA PHE A 322 -5.67 -0.70 20.64
C PHE A 322 -5.21 0.69 20.19
N VAL A 323 -5.85 1.20 19.15
CA VAL A 323 -5.90 2.65 18.88
C VAL A 323 -7.33 3.11 19.17
N GLY A 324 -7.53 3.74 20.34
CA GLY A 324 -8.88 4.02 20.84
C GLY A 324 -9.63 2.72 21.11
N ASP A 325 -10.72 2.49 20.38
CA ASP A 325 -11.57 1.30 20.45
C ASP A 325 -11.16 0.20 19.44
N VAL A 326 -10.21 0.48 18.54
CA VAL A 326 -9.87 -0.43 17.44
C VAL A 326 -8.72 -1.35 17.85
N PRO A 327 -8.90 -2.67 17.86
CA PRO A 327 -7.83 -3.61 18.22
C PRO A 327 -6.68 -3.60 17.21
N ILE A 328 -5.46 -3.74 17.72
CA ILE A 328 -4.26 -4.02 16.95
C ILE A 328 -3.88 -5.48 17.16
N VAL A 329 -3.86 -6.27 16.08
CA VAL A 329 -3.51 -7.69 16.11
C VAL A 329 -2.20 -7.96 15.37
N PRO A 330 -1.39 -8.93 15.79
CA PRO A 330 -0.27 -9.41 15.00
C PRO A 330 -0.74 -10.37 13.92
N GLY A 331 0.06 -10.60 12.88
CA GLY A 331 -0.17 -11.65 11.91
C GLY A 331 0.56 -11.38 10.60
N GLU A 332 1.26 -12.39 10.09
CA GLU A 332 1.88 -12.36 8.78
C GLU A 332 0.82 -12.56 7.68
N VAL A 333 1.12 -12.09 6.47
CA VAL A 333 0.26 -12.34 5.30
C VAL A 333 0.21 -13.84 5.00
N GLY A 334 -0.98 -14.35 4.69
CA GLY A 334 -1.20 -15.75 4.32
C GLY A 334 -1.65 -16.66 5.46
N CYS A 335 -1.45 -17.97 5.27
CA CYS A 335 -2.08 -19.04 6.06
C CYS A 335 -1.11 -19.82 6.97
N GLY A 336 0.12 -19.33 7.16
CA GLY A 336 1.10 -20.00 8.02
C GLY A 336 0.68 -20.01 9.50
N PRO A 337 1.42 -20.69 10.39
CA PRO A 337 1.11 -20.77 11.82
C PRO A 337 0.99 -19.42 12.55
N ARG A 338 1.52 -18.36 11.94
CA ARG A 338 1.52 -16.98 12.43
C ARG A 338 0.75 -16.04 11.50
N GLY A 339 -0.03 -16.61 10.57
CA GLY A 339 -0.83 -15.86 9.61
C GLY A 339 -1.95 -15.08 10.28
N LEU A 340 -2.27 -13.91 9.71
CA LEU A 340 -3.33 -13.04 10.20
C LEU A 340 -4.71 -13.71 10.23
N VAL A 341 -4.92 -14.77 9.46
CA VAL A 341 -6.14 -15.60 9.50
C VAL A 341 -6.47 -16.12 10.90
N HIS A 342 -5.48 -16.25 11.79
CA HIS A 342 -5.67 -16.73 13.17
C HIS A 342 -6.01 -15.64 14.17
N THR A 343 -5.76 -14.37 13.85
CA THR A 343 -5.83 -13.25 14.79
C THR A 343 -6.81 -12.17 14.35
N MET A 344 -6.82 -11.84 13.06
CA MET A 344 -7.64 -10.79 12.47
C MET A 344 -9.13 -11.18 12.44
N PRO A 345 -9.54 -12.32 11.84
CA PRO A 345 -10.96 -12.69 11.80
C PRO A 345 -11.65 -12.76 13.16
N PRO A 346 -11.10 -13.44 14.19
CA PRO A 346 -11.76 -13.49 15.51
C PRO A 346 -11.79 -12.12 16.19
N ALA A 347 -10.77 -11.26 16.01
CA ALA A 347 -10.76 -9.93 16.61
C ALA A 347 -11.80 -9.00 15.98
N LEU A 348 -12.04 -9.11 14.67
CA LEU A 348 -13.04 -8.28 13.98
C LEU A 348 -14.49 -8.75 14.26
N ALA A 349 -14.70 -10.06 14.39
CA ALA A 349 -16.00 -10.66 14.69
C ALA A 349 -16.39 -10.59 16.18
N ALA A 350 -15.43 -10.27 17.06
CA ALA A 350 -15.67 -10.15 18.50
C ALA A 350 -16.80 -9.16 18.83
N ASP A 351 -17.47 -9.40 19.97
CA ASP A 351 -18.51 -8.51 20.52
C ASP A 351 -19.69 -8.24 19.58
N GLY A 352 -20.02 -9.19 18.70
CA GLY A 352 -21.08 -9.04 17.70
C GLY A 352 -20.68 -8.28 16.44
N GLY A 353 -19.38 -7.98 16.30
CA GLY A 353 -18.78 -7.34 15.14
C GLY A 353 -18.25 -5.95 15.46
N ARG A 354 -16.91 -5.80 15.52
CA ARG A 354 -16.24 -4.52 15.70
C ARG A 354 -16.21 -3.72 14.39
N ARG A 355 -16.09 -2.39 14.49
CA ARG A 355 -16.06 -1.51 13.30
C ARG A 355 -14.82 -1.72 12.42
N GLY A 356 -13.73 -2.21 13.00
CA GLY A 356 -12.53 -2.58 12.26
C GLY A 356 -11.46 -3.20 13.16
N VAL A 357 -10.39 -3.69 12.55
CA VAL A 357 -9.19 -4.22 13.20
C VAL A 357 -7.97 -3.77 12.42
N ILE A 358 -6.89 -3.41 13.13
CA ILE A 358 -5.62 -3.04 12.53
C ILE A 358 -4.66 -4.22 12.66
N VAL A 359 -4.13 -4.73 11.55
CA VAL A 359 -3.03 -5.70 11.57
C VAL A 359 -1.71 -4.92 11.70
N CYS A 360 -0.93 -5.23 12.73
CA CYS A 360 0.23 -4.47 13.17
C CYS A 360 1.28 -4.31 12.07
N GLY A 361 1.50 -3.07 11.63
CA GLY A 361 2.42 -2.71 10.55
C GLY A 361 1.95 -3.18 9.17
N HIS A 362 0.67 -3.50 8.99
CA HIS A 362 0.15 -4.02 7.74
C HIS A 362 -0.97 -3.13 7.22
N GLY A 363 -2.17 -3.23 7.77
CA GLY A 363 -3.31 -2.45 7.29
C GLY A 363 -4.54 -2.66 8.16
N VAL A 364 -5.70 -2.27 7.64
CA VAL A 364 -6.97 -2.26 8.38
C VAL A 364 -8.00 -3.10 7.64
N PHE A 365 -8.77 -3.89 8.39
CA PHE A 365 -9.92 -4.62 7.88
C PHE A 365 -11.20 -4.07 8.50
N THR A 366 -12.21 -3.88 7.66
CA THR A 366 -13.53 -3.37 8.04
C THR A 366 -14.62 -4.15 7.32
N MET A 367 -15.84 -4.15 7.89
CA MET A 367 -16.96 -4.88 7.29
C MET A 367 -18.27 -4.08 7.33
N GLY A 368 -19.05 -4.24 6.26
CA GLY A 368 -20.40 -3.73 6.12
C GLY A 368 -21.41 -4.86 6.04
N ARG A 369 -22.61 -4.65 6.61
CA ARG A 369 -23.62 -5.69 6.74
C ARG A 369 -24.06 -6.22 5.37
N ASP A 370 -24.55 -5.32 4.54
CA ASP A 370 -25.14 -5.66 3.24
C ASP A 370 -24.45 -4.96 2.06
N ASP A 371 -23.66 -3.90 2.33
CA ASP A 371 -22.94 -3.11 1.33
C ASP A 371 -21.60 -2.55 1.86
N PHE A 372 -20.81 -1.96 0.97
CA PHE A 372 -19.47 -1.44 1.26
C PHE A 372 -19.46 -0.07 1.97
N GLY A 373 -20.59 0.64 2.03
CA GLY A 373 -20.66 1.99 2.60
C GLY A 373 -20.18 2.05 4.07
N PRO A 374 -20.75 1.23 4.99
CA PRO A 374 -20.31 1.18 6.38
C PRO A 374 -18.85 0.74 6.55
N ALA A 375 -18.36 -0.18 5.70
CA ALA A 375 -16.97 -0.61 5.72
C ALA A 375 -16.04 0.56 5.37
N LEU A 376 -16.32 1.25 4.26
CA LEU A 376 -15.52 2.39 3.80
C LEU A 376 -15.55 3.55 4.80
N ALA A 377 -16.72 3.82 5.40
CA ALA A 377 -16.86 4.82 6.44
C ALA A 377 -16.07 4.48 7.70
N ALA A 378 -16.08 3.21 8.13
CA ALA A 378 -15.25 2.76 9.24
C ALA A 378 -13.76 2.91 8.91
N LEU A 379 -13.33 2.55 7.69
CA LEU A 379 -11.94 2.67 7.26
C LEU A 379 -11.46 4.13 7.31
N CYS A 380 -12.25 5.07 6.78
CA CYS A 380 -12.01 6.51 6.90
C CYS A 380 -11.91 6.98 8.36
N ALA A 381 -12.87 6.58 9.19
CA ALA A 381 -12.93 7.01 10.58
C ALA A 381 -11.75 6.48 11.40
N ILE A 382 -11.27 5.26 11.10
CA ILE A 382 -10.06 4.69 11.70
C ILE A 382 -8.84 5.53 11.31
N GLU A 383 -8.66 5.86 10.03
CA GLU A 383 -7.52 6.67 9.58
C GLU A 383 -7.52 8.06 10.21
N THR A 384 -8.65 8.77 10.18
CA THR A 384 -8.78 10.11 10.76
C THR A 384 -8.53 10.11 12.27
N SER A 385 -9.00 9.07 12.99
CA SER A 385 -8.72 8.88 14.42
C SER A 385 -7.24 8.62 14.69
N CYS A 386 -6.60 7.77 13.89
CA CYS A 386 -5.17 7.46 14.01
C CYS A 386 -4.31 8.70 13.74
N ARG A 387 -4.62 9.46 12.69
CA ARG A 387 -3.94 10.72 12.36
C ARG A 387 -4.08 11.74 13.49
N SER A 388 -5.29 11.94 14.01
CA SER A 388 -5.52 12.88 15.12
C SER A 388 -4.72 12.48 16.36
N ARG A 389 -4.68 11.19 16.70
CA ARG A 389 -3.90 10.67 17.83
C ARG A 389 -2.40 10.79 17.62
N TYR A 390 -1.92 10.61 16.39
CA TYR A 390 -0.51 10.82 16.04
C TYR A 390 -0.08 12.25 16.38
N PHE A 391 -0.83 13.26 15.91
CA PHE A 391 -0.50 14.66 16.17
C PHE A 391 -0.71 15.06 17.63
N GLN A 392 -1.75 14.54 18.30
CA GLN A 392 -1.94 14.73 19.74
C GLN A 392 -0.76 14.19 20.55
N ALA A 393 -0.20 13.04 20.16
CA ALA A 393 0.98 12.46 20.83
C ALA A 393 2.24 13.33 20.69
N LEU A 394 2.28 14.22 19.68
CA LEU A 394 3.35 15.20 19.47
C LEU A 394 3.04 16.57 20.10
N GLY A 395 1.91 16.73 20.81
CA GLY A 395 1.48 18.00 21.37
C GLY A 395 0.96 19.00 20.34
N GLN A 396 0.63 18.55 19.13
CA GLN A 396 0.08 19.37 18.05
C GLN A 396 -1.45 19.18 17.95
N SER A 397 -2.18 20.25 17.61
CA SER A 397 -3.61 20.16 17.29
C SER A 397 -3.76 19.50 15.92
N SER A 398 -4.76 18.61 15.76
CA SER A 398 -5.00 17.87 14.51
C SER A 398 -5.13 18.81 13.30
N LEU A 399 -4.21 18.71 12.34
CA LEU A 399 -4.25 19.37 11.03
C LEU A 399 -5.04 18.56 10.00
#